data_AF-A0A0J7ISD8-F1
#
_entry.id   AF-A0A0J7ISD8-F1
#
_cell.length_a   1.000
_cell.length_b   1.000
_cell.length_c   1.000
_cell.angle_alpha   90.00
_cell.angle_beta   90.00
_cell.angle_gamma   90.00
#
_symmetry.space_group_name_H-M   'P 1'
#
loop_
_entity.id
_entity.type
_entity.pdbx_description
1 polymer ?
#
loop_
_entity_poly.entity_id
_entity_poly.type
_entity_poly.pdbx_seq_one_letter_code
_entity_poly.pdbx_strand_id
1 'polypeptide(L)' 'MTEELKQEVKDILQKMSDAKVPCLFLAFDGEHFTNLRNCNLQQAAQLMINQIESSEEQNGIFVKELELLNQPIPEETDG' A
#
# COMPACT_ATOMS: atom_id res chain seq x y z
N MET A 1 -19.17 -7.55 -11.27
CA MET A 1 -19.07 -6.14 -11.72
C MET A 1 -19.90 -5.95 -12.98
N THR A 2 -20.66 -4.85 -13.07
CA THR A 2 -21.33 -4.42 -14.30
C THR A 2 -20.30 -3.91 -15.32
N GLU A 3 -20.65 -3.84 -16.60
CA GLU A 3 -19.74 -3.30 -17.63
C GLU A 3 -19.47 -1.80 -17.45
N GLU A 4 -20.45 -1.04 -16.97
CA GLU A 4 -20.30 0.37 -16.62
C GLU A 4 -19.22 0.56 -15.54
N LEU A 5 -19.31 -0.20 -14.45
CA LEU A 5 -18.32 -0.14 -13.37
C LEU A 5 -16.92 -0.56 -13.85
N LYS A 6 -16.82 -1.54 -14.74
CA LYS A 6 -15.52 -1.92 -15.34
C LYS A 6 -14.92 -0.78 -16.15
N GLN A 7 -15.74 -0.03 -16.89
CA GLN A 7 -15.26 1.08 -17.70
C GLN A 7 -14.80 2.25 -16.82
N GLU A 8 -15.55 2.59 -15.77
CA GLU A 8 -15.14 3.61 -14.80
C GLU A 8 -13.80 3.29 -14.15
N VAL A 9 -13.59 2.04 -13.74
CA VAL A 9 -12.31 1.59 -13.17
C VAL A 9 -11.16 1.75 -14.17
N LYS A 10 -11.36 1.37 -15.44
CA LYS A 10 -10.34 1.55 -16.49
C LYS A 10 -9.99 3.02 -16.69
N ASP A 11 -10.98 3.90 -16.72
CA ASP A 11 -10.78 5.33 -16.93
C ASP A 11 -9.98 5.97 -15.78
N ILE A 12 -10.23 5.54 -14.54
CA ILE A 12 -9.46 5.95 -13.36
C ILE A 12 -8.02 5.47 -13.46
N LEU A 13 -7.81 4.19 -13.78
CA LEU A 13 -6.47 3.61 -13.93
C LEU A 13 -5.67 4.30 -15.04
N GLN A 14 -6.32 4.66 -16.15
CA GLN A 14 -5.68 5.41 -17.24
C GLN A 14 -5.25 6.80 -16.78
N LYS A 15 -6.14 7.55 -16.10
CA LYS A 15 -5.79 8.87 -15.52
C LYS A 15 -4.62 8.78 -14.54
N MET A 16 -4.57 7.72 -13.73
CA MET A 16 -3.44 7.47 -12.84
C MET A 16 -2.15 7.20 -13.62
N SER A 17 -2.21 6.37 -14.66
CA SER A 17 -1.05 6.09 -15.52
C SER A 17 -0.53 7.35 -16.22
N ASP A 18 -1.42 8.24 -16.63
CA ASP A 18 -1.07 9.48 -17.33
C ASP A 18 -0.63 10.61 -16.38
N ALA A 19 -0.83 10.43 -15.07
CA ALA A 19 -0.41 11.39 -14.07
C ALA A 19 1.12 11.48 -14.05
N LYS A 20 1.64 12.72 -14.11
CA LYS A 20 3.09 12.99 -14.02
C LYS A 20 3.66 12.90 -12.60
N VAL A 21 2.83 12.47 -11.65
CA VAL A 21 3.16 12.40 -10.23
C VAL A 21 3.15 10.92 -9.82
N PRO A 22 4.23 10.41 -9.20
CA PRO A 22 4.25 9.08 -8.62
C PRO A 22 3.19 8.94 -7.52
N CYS A 23 2.38 7.90 -7.59
CA CYS A 23 1.32 7.61 -6.64
C CYS A 23 1.25 6.12 -6.29
N LEU A 24 0.85 5.87 -5.04
CA LEU A 24 0.48 4.56 -4.50
C LEU A 24 -0.97 4.65 -4.04
N PHE A 25 -1.81 3.73 -4.50
CA PHE A 25 -3.19 3.59 -4.08
C PHE A 25 -3.35 2.24 -3.41
N LEU A 26 -3.82 2.27 -2.18
CA LEU A 26 -4.14 1.09 -1.39
C LEU A 26 -5.65 1.02 -1.28
N ALA A 27 -6.25 0.00 -1.89
CA ALA A 27 -7.64 -0.36 -1.65
C ALA A 27 -7.67 -1.51 -0.65
N PHE A 28 -8.47 -1.37 0.41
CA PHE A 28 -8.62 -2.37 1.47
C PHE A 28 -10.11 -2.65 1.72
N ASP A 29 -10.48 -3.93 1.79
CA ASP A 29 -11.87 -4.34 2.07
C ASP A 29 -12.03 -5.02 3.46
N GLY A 30 -10.99 -5.05 4.28
CA GLY A 30 -10.98 -5.71 5.59
C GLY A 30 -10.17 -7.02 5.62
N GLU A 31 -10.14 -7.75 4.50
CA GLU A 31 -9.45 -9.05 4.39
C GLU A 31 -8.38 -9.04 3.30
N HIS A 32 -8.60 -8.27 2.24
CA HIS A 32 -7.75 -8.18 1.08
C HIS A 32 -7.32 -6.74 0.85
N PHE A 33 -6.07 -6.58 0.41
CA PHE A 33 -5.58 -5.32 -0.11
C PHE A 33 -5.20 -5.45 -1.57
N THR A 34 -5.51 -4.43 -2.36
CA THR A 34 -5.04 -4.27 -3.73
C THR A 34 -4.16 -3.03 -3.79
N ASN A 35 -2.93 -3.23 -4.27
CA ASN A 35 -1.99 -2.13 -4.50
C ASN A 35 -2.03 -1.74 -5.99
N LEU A 36 -2.39 -0.49 -6.24
CA LEU A 36 -2.34 0.12 -7.57
C LEU A 36 -1.30 1.23 -7.55
N ARG A 37 -0.39 1.23 -8.54
CA ARG A 37 0.69 2.21 -8.62
C ARG A 37 0.98 2.58 -10.07
N ASN A 38 1.30 3.85 -10.30
CA ASN A 38 1.78 4.35 -11.59
C ASN A 38 3.30 4.60 -11.60
N CYS A 39 3.99 4.12 -10.56
CA CYS A 39 5.39 4.41 -10.31
C CYS A 39 6.25 3.15 -10.23
N ASN A 40 7.56 3.31 -10.47
CA ASN A 40 8.51 2.20 -10.34
C ASN A 40 8.82 1.89 -8.87
N LEU A 41 9.55 0.81 -8.62
CA LEU A 41 9.85 0.35 -7.25
C LEU A 41 10.62 1.40 -6.43
N GLN A 42 11.56 2.11 -7.05
CA GLN A 42 12.35 3.13 -6.37
C GLN A 42 11.50 4.34 -5.95
N GLN A 43 10.62 4.80 -6.83
CA GLN A 43 9.67 5.88 -6.54
C GLN A 43 8.68 5.45 -5.46
N ALA A 44 8.16 4.23 -5.52
CA ALA A 44 7.28 3.67 -4.50
C ALA A 44 7.97 3.64 -3.12
N ALA A 45 9.23 3.20 -3.06
CA ALA A 45 10.01 3.21 -1.83
C ALA A 45 10.19 4.64 -1.28
N GLN A 46 10.49 5.61 -2.14
CA GLN A 46 10.63 7.00 -1.72
C GLN A 46 9.31 7.58 -1.19
N LEU A 47 8.18 7.28 -1.82
CA LEU A 47 6.86 7.69 -1.35
C LEU A 47 6.56 7.12 0.05
N MET A 48 6.90 5.85 0.28
CA MET A 48 6.77 5.21 1.59
C MET A 48 7.66 5.89 2.65
N ILE A 49 8.92 6.17 2.33
CA ILE A 49 9.83 6.89 3.24
C ILE A 49 9.26 8.26 3.58
N ASN A 50 8.83 9.03 2.57
CA ASN A 50 8.24 10.35 2.78
C ASN A 50 7.00 10.29 3.68
N GLN A 51 6.18 9.22 3.57
CA GLN A 51 5.01 9.02 4.43
C GLN A 51 5.43 8.72 5.87
N ILE A 52 6.42 7.85 6.07
CA ILE A 52 6.97 7.51 7.40
C ILE A 52 7.57 8.74 8.07
N GLU A 53 8.26 9.59 7.31
CA GLU A 53 8.89 10.82 7.80
C GLU A 53 7.92 11.99 7.93
N SER A 54 6.67 11.86 7.44
CA SER A 54 5.69 12.95 7.47
C SER A 54 5.24 13.33 8.88
N SER A 55 5.32 12.40 9.84
CA SER A 55 5.03 12.66 11.25
C SER A 55 5.69 11.66 12.19
N GLU A 56 5.89 12.05 13.45
CA GLU A 56 6.37 11.14 14.51
C GLU A 56 5.43 9.95 14.74
N GLU A 57 4.12 10.15 14.56
CA GLU A 57 3.12 9.09 14.66
C GLU A 57 3.32 8.02 13.59
N GLN A 58 3.50 8.42 12.32
CA GLN A 58 3.72 7.49 11.22
C GLN A 58 5.06 6.75 11.37
N ASN A 59 6.09 7.46 11.82
CA ASN A 59 7.36 6.86 12.16
C ASN A 59 7.22 5.78 13.25
N GLY A 60 6.51 6.10 14.34
CA GLY A 60 6.26 5.17 15.44
C GLY A 60 5.47 3.94 15.02
N ILE A 61 4.43 4.11 14.19
CA ILE A 61 3.67 2.97 13.62
C ILE A 61 4.61 2.07 12.82
N PHE A 62 5.41 2.66 11.92
CA PHE A 62 6.32 1.88 11.07
C PHE A 62 7.36 1.08 11.88
N VAL A 63 7.97 1.69 12.89
CA VAL A 63 8.93 1.00 13.77
C VAL A 63 8.26 -0.16 14.50
N LYS A 64 7.07 0.04 15.05
CA LYS A 64 6.31 -1.01 15.73
C LYS A 64 6.00 -2.20 14.81
N GLU A 65 5.58 -1.94 13.57
CA GLU A 65 5.33 -3.00 12.58
C GLU A 65 6.61 -3.77 12.24
N LEU A 66 7.76 -3.08 12.09
CA LEU A 66 9.05 -3.75 11.88
C LEU A 66 9.47 -4.62 13.07
N GLU A 67 9.17 -4.19 14.29
CA GLU A 67 9.43 -4.98 15.49
C GLU A 67 8.60 -6.27 15.50
N LEU A 68 7.33 -6.23 15.09
CA LEU A 68 6.47 -7.41 14.97
C LEU A 68 7.01 -8.43 13.97
N LEU A 69 7.56 -7.96 12.83
CA LEU A 69 8.16 -8.84 11.82
C LEU A 69 9.43 -9.55 12.30
N ASN A 70 10.13 -8.98 13.28
CA ASN A 70 11.34 -9.55 13.87
C ASN A 70 11.05 -10.45 15.09
N GLN A 71 9.78 -10.60 15.49
CA GLN A 71 9.43 -11.54 16.54
C GLN A 71 9.45 -12.98 16.01
N PRO A 72 9.96 -13.95 16.79
CA PRO A 72 9.87 -15.35 16.42
C PRO A 72 8.40 -15.73 16.24
N ILE A 73 8.07 -16.40 15.13
CA ILE A 73 6.73 -16.93 14.87
C ILE A 73 6.39 -17.84 16.05
N PRO A 74 5.27 -17.60 16.77
CA PRO A 74 4.88 -18.46 17.88
C PRO A 74 4.76 -19.90 17.36
N GLU A 75 5.49 -20.84 17.97
CA GLU A 75 5.27 -22.26 17.68
C GLU A 75 3.81 -22.56 18.02
N GLU A 76 3.04 -23.01 17.03
CA GLU A 76 1.73 -23.62 17.26
C GLU A 76 1.98 -24.82 18.18
N THR A 77 1.67 -24.66 19.46
CA THR A 77 1.59 -25.81 20.37
C THR A 77 0.33 -26.57 19.99
N ASP A 78 0.47 -27.56 19.11
CA ASP A 78 -0.50 -28.64 18.92
C ASP A 78 -0.77 -29.25 20.30
N GLY A 79 -1.97 -28.97 20.83
CA GLY A 79 -2.53 -29.57 22.05
C GLY A 79 -3.66 -30.52 21.70
#